data_AF-A0A6A5EMC2-F1
#
_entry.id   AF-A0A6A5EMC2-F1
#
_cell.length_a   1.000
_cell.length_b   1.000
_cell.length_c   1.000
_cell.angle_alpha   90.00
_cell.angle_beta   90.00
_cell.angle_gamma   90.00
#
_symmetry.space_group_name_H-M   'P 1'
#
loop_
_entity.id
_entity.type
_entity.pdbx_description
1 polymer ?
#
loop_
_entity_poly.entity_id
_entity_poly.type
_entity_poly.pdbx_seq_one_letter_code
_entity_poly.pdbx_strand_id
1 'polypeptide(L)'
;MLSDCSTSSGILLLLIIIIIIIIIIIIIIIIIIIIIINVSKRLLVRSVGQLIRALQFIRRMSVGFIGAGQVAHALARGFIAAGVIATHRITASSPGTDRPTVQGLRKLGVNFTTSNKETVSKSDVLFLTVKPHIIPFVLDEIGPDIEDRHLIVSCAAGVTISSIEKKLQQYRADPKVMRCMTNTPVVVREGATVYATGTYAEVEDGKLLEQLMASVGYCTEVEEDLIDAVTGLSGSGPAYAFTAVDALADGGVKMGLPRRLAIRLGAQALLGAAKMLLDSDQHPGQLKDNVCSPGGATIHALHVMESGGFRSLLINAVEASCVRTRELQFLADQEKISPAAIKKTTLNKVLQQPGVTAEGVGVRSHGIICQDVACPLYDSASWWLVNSCASCCSNLLLHHLVVKRSKRKPRQRFSETRPTSSTGGRGSRGMTTINKGNKALKVKREPGENGTSLTDDELVTMSVRELNQHLRGLTKEEILQLKQRRRTLKNRGYAASCRVKRVTQKEELEKQKALLQQEVDKLATENASMKVELDALRSKYEALQSFARTVARNPVTSARGPMASVIGPLIPGKVGATSVITIVKSKTEARS
;
A
#
# COMPACT_ATOMS: atom_id res chain seq x y z
N MET A 1 -97.51 1.40 -2.21
CA MET A 1 -96.70 0.95 -1.06
C MET A 1 -96.70 -0.57 -1.06
N LEU A 2 -95.61 -1.20 -1.49
CA LEU A 2 -95.15 -2.58 -1.17
C LEU A 2 -94.02 -3.09 -2.10
N SER A 3 -93.20 -2.21 -2.70
CA SER A 3 -92.11 -2.65 -3.61
C SER A 3 -90.70 -2.18 -3.22
N ASP A 4 -90.52 -1.28 -2.24
CA ASP A 4 -89.22 -0.68 -1.92
C ASP A 4 -88.59 -1.17 -0.59
N CYS A 5 -89.18 -2.17 0.08
CA CYS A 5 -88.67 -2.66 1.37
C CYS A 5 -87.67 -3.84 1.28
N SER A 6 -87.46 -4.44 0.10
CA SER A 6 -86.59 -5.64 -0.04
C SER A 6 -85.13 -5.32 -0.37
N THR A 7 -84.84 -4.13 -0.91
CA THR A 7 -83.48 -3.74 -1.33
C THR A 7 -82.60 -3.22 -0.18
N SER A 8 -83.19 -2.55 0.82
CA SER A 8 -82.44 -2.07 2.01
C SER A 8 -81.89 -3.20 2.88
N SER A 9 -82.65 -4.28 3.06
CA SER A 9 -82.23 -5.44 3.87
C SER A 9 -81.08 -6.22 3.22
N GLY A 10 -81.06 -6.30 1.88
CA GLY A 10 -79.98 -6.95 1.13
C GLY A 10 -78.66 -6.17 1.18
N ILE A 11 -78.71 -4.83 1.14
CA ILE A 11 -77.51 -3.97 1.27
C ILE A 11 -76.92 -4.07 2.67
N LEU A 12 -77.76 -4.12 3.70
CA LEU A 12 -77.31 -4.30 5.08
C LEU A 12 -76.62 -5.66 5.29
N LEU A 13 -77.17 -6.73 4.72
CA LEU A 13 -76.56 -8.06 4.77
C LEU A 13 -75.21 -8.09 4.03
N LEU A 14 -75.11 -7.43 2.87
CA LEU A 14 -73.87 -7.32 2.10
C LEU A 14 -72.78 -6.55 2.88
N LEU A 15 -73.15 -5.45 3.55
CA LEU A 15 -72.25 -4.67 4.40
C LEU A 15 -71.76 -5.49 5.61
N ILE A 16 -72.64 -6.27 6.24
CA ILE A 16 -72.26 -7.17 7.34
C ILE A 16 -71.27 -8.24 6.85
N ILE A 17 -71.51 -8.84 5.68
CA ILE A 17 -70.59 -9.82 5.08
C ILE A 17 -69.23 -9.18 4.77
N ILE A 18 -69.19 -7.98 4.21
CA ILE A 18 -67.94 -7.25 3.92
C ILE A 18 -67.18 -6.95 5.21
N ILE A 19 -67.87 -6.50 6.27
CA ILE A 19 -67.26 -6.24 7.58
C ILE A 19 -66.67 -7.53 8.17
N ILE A 20 -67.39 -8.66 8.08
CA ILE A 20 -66.91 -9.96 8.54
C ILE A 20 -65.66 -10.38 7.76
N ILE A 21 -65.64 -10.22 6.44
CA ILE A 21 -64.47 -10.52 5.60
C ILE A 21 -63.28 -9.65 5.99
N ILE A 22 -63.47 -8.34 6.20
CA ILE A 22 -62.41 -7.43 6.64
C ILE A 22 -61.86 -7.85 8.01
N ILE A 23 -62.73 -8.22 8.95
CA ILE A 23 -62.31 -8.71 10.28
C ILE A 23 -61.49 -10.00 10.15
N ILE A 24 -61.92 -10.94 9.31
CA ILE A 24 -61.17 -12.18 9.05
C ILE A 24 -59.80 -11.89 8.45
N ILE A 25 -59.70 -10.97 7.48
CA ILE A 25 -58.43 -10.56 6.87
C ILE A 25 -57.51 -9.93 7.92
N ILE A 26 -58.02 -9.04 8.78
CA ILE A 26 -57.24 -8.43 9.86
C ILE A 26 -56.71 -9.50 10.82
N ILE A 27 -57.55 -10.47 11.21
CA ILE A 27 -57.14 -11.58 12.08
C ILE A 27 -56.03 -12.41 11.42
N ILE A 28 -56.15 -12.73 10.13
CA ILE A 28 -55.11 -13.45 9.38
C ILE A 28 -53.80 -12.67 9.34
N ILE A 29 -53.84 -11.36 9.08
CA ILE A 29 -52.65 -10.49 9.08
C ILE A 29 -51.98 -10.48 10.47
N ILE A 30 -52.77 -10.36 11.54
CA ILE A 30 -52.25 -10.41 12.91
C ILE A 30 -51.58 -11.76 13.21
N ILE A 31 -52.21 -12.88 12.81
CA ILE A 31 -51.64 -14.22 12.96
C ILE A 31 -50.32 -14.33 12.20
N ILE A 32 -50.25 -13.85 10.95
CA ILE A 32 -49.02 -13.86 10.14
C ILE A 32 -47.91 -13.03 10.82
N ILE A 33 -48.23 -11.83 11.32
CA ILE A 33 -47.28 -10.98 12.05
C ILE A 33 -46.76 -11.69 13.30
N ILE A 34 -47.62 -12.35 14.07
CA ILE A 34 -47.24 -13.11 15.27
C ILE A 34 -46.33 -14.29 14.89
N ILE A 35 -46.64 -15.01 13.81
CA ILE A 35 -45.80 -16.11 13.29
C ILE A 35 -44.43 -15.56 12.88
N ILE A 36 -44.36 -14.47 12.12
CA ILE A 36 -43.10 -13.84 11.70
C ILE A 36 -42.28 -13.44 12.92
N ILE A 37 -42.87 -12.73 13.89
CA ILE A 37 -42.17 -12.31 15.11
C ILE A 37 -41.65 -13.53 15.89
N ASN A 38 -42.44 -14.59 16.01
CA ASN A 38 -42.03 -15.80 16.73
C ASN A 38 -40.95 -16.59 15.99
N VAL A 39 -41.00 -16.67 14.66
CA VAL A 39 -39.97 -17.28 13.82
C VAL A 39 -38.68 -16.47 13.91
N SER A 40 -38.74 -15.14 13.77
CA SER A 40 -37.59 -14.24 13.94
C SER A 40 -36.99 -14.32 15.34
N LYS A 41 -37.79 -14.36 16.40
CA LYS A 41 -37.31 -14.57 17.78
C LYS A 41 -36.63 -15.92 17.95
N ARG A 42 -37.20 -17.01 17.43
CA ARG A 42 -36.58 -18.35 17.49
C ARG A 42 -35.26 -18.43 16.72
N LEU A 43 -35.19 -17.80 15.54
CA LEU A 43 -33.96 -17.68 14.75
C LEU A 43 -32.91 -16.85 15.50
N LEU A 44 -33.30 -15.71 16.08
CA LEU A 44 -32.41 -14.86 16.87
C LEU A 44 -31.89 -15.60 18.11
N VAL A 45 -32.74 -16.30 18.86
CA VAL A 45 -32.33 -17.07 20.05
C VAL A 45 -31.42 -18.24 19.68
N ARG A 46 -31.67 -18.93 18.56
CA ARG A 46 -30.77 -19.99 18.07
C ARG A 46 -29.42 -19.42 17.63
N SER A 47 -29.43 -18.33 16.87
CA SER A 47 -28.22 -17.66 16.39
C SER A 47 -27.38 -17.09 17.54
N VAL A 48 -28.02 -16.41 18.51
CA VAL A 48 -27.36 -15.93 19.74
C VAL A 48 -26.90 -17.09 20.60
N GLY A 49 -27.66 -18.18 20.71
CA GLY A 49 -27.27 -19.38 21.45
C GLY A 49 -26.10 -20.14 20.82
N GLN A 50 -25.97 -20.14 19.50
CA GLN A 50 -24.78 -20.62 18.79
C GLN A 50 -23.60 -19.67 18.97
N LEU A 51 -23.82 -18.35 18.91
CA LEU A 51 -22.80 -17.34 19.13
C LEU A 51 -22.22 -17.41 20.55
N ILE A 52 -23.06 -17.59 21.57
CA ILE A 52 -22.63 -17.75 22.97
C ILE A 52 -21.79 -19.03 23.12
N ARG A 53 -22.21 -20.13 22.49
CA ARG A 53 -21.45 -21.39 22.51
C ARG A 53 -20.11 -21.27 21.77
N ALA A 54 -20.09 -20.61 20.62
CA ALA A 54 -18.87 -20.32 19.87
C ALA A 54 -17.92 -19.40 20.66
N LEU A 55 -18.44 -18.33 21.29
CA LEU A 55 -17.68 -17.45 22.18
C LEU A 55 -17.14 -18.19 23.41
N GLN A 56 -17.92 -19.11 23.98
CA GLN A 56 -17.46 -19.97 25.08
C GLN A 56 -16.38 -20.96 24.63
N PHE A 57 -16.48 -21.49 23.41
CA PHE A 57 -15.48 -22.38 22.81
C PHE A 57 -14.17 -21.62 22.52
N ILE A 58 -14.25 -20.45 21.88
CA ILE A 58 -13.09 -19.57 21.62
C ILE A 58 -12.39 -19.20 22.94
N ARG A 59 -13.14 -18.96 24.02
CA ARG A 59 -12.56 -18.72 25.35
C ARG A 59 -11.81 -19.90 25.96
N ARG A 60 -12.12 -21.12 25.52
CA ARG A 60 -11.47 -22.37 25.94
C ARG A 60 -10.40 -22.85 24.97
N MET A 61 -10.16 -22.12 23.89
CA MET A 61 -9.19 -22.46 22.86
C MET A 61 -7.81 -21.86 23.20
N SER A 62 -6.74 -22.58 22.90
CA SER A 62 -5.37 -22.09 22.98
C SER A 62 -4.81 -21.78 21.60
N VAL A 63 -4.06 -20.69 21.49
CA VAL A 63 -3.49 -20.23 20.22
C VAL A 63 -1.97 -20.23 20.28
N GLY A 64 -1.36 -20.88 19.30
CA GLY A 64 0.08 -21.00 19.12
C GLY A 64 0.58 -20.12 17.99
N PHE A 65 1.72 -19.49 18.16
CA PHE A 65 2.45 -18.80 17.10
C PHE A 65 3.83 -19.41 16.94
N ILE A 66 4.08 -20.07 15.81
CA ILE A 66 5.44 -20.43 15.41
C ILE A 66 6.02 -19.24 14.67
N GLY A 67 6.99 -18.60 15.31
CA GLY A 67 7.55 -17.31 14.90
C GLY A 67 7.02 -16.16 15.76
N ALA A 68 7.92 -15.37 16.34
CA ALA A 68 7.60 -14.17 17.12
C ALA A 68 7.91 -12.88 16.33
N GLY A 69 7.43 -12.81 15.09
CA GLY A 69 7.62 -11.66 14.20
C GLY A 69 6.64 -10.50 14.47
N GLN A 70 6.60 -9.55 13.53
CA GLN A 70 5.65 -8.44 13.56
C GLN A 70 4.20 -8.91 13.44
N VAL A 71 3.93 -9.88 12.55
CA VAL A 71 2.58 -10.44 12.35
C VAL A 71 2.09 -11.15 13.61
N ALA A 72 2.91 -12.03 14.21
CA ALA A 72 2.58 -12.68 15.47
C ALA A 72 2.32 -11.68 16.61
N HIS A 73 3.17 -10.66 16.73
CA HIS A 73 2.96 -9.60 17.72
C HIS A 73 1.64 -8.83 17.50
N ALA A 74 1.34 -8.49 16.24
CA ALA A 74 0.14 -7.77 15.85
C ALA A 74 -1.13 -8.60 16.12
N LEU A 75 -1.14 -9.88 15.72
CA LEU A 75 -2.26 -10.79 15.95
C LEU A 75 -2.49 -11.06 17.43
N ALA A 76 -1.43 -11.41 18.17
CA ALA A 76 -1.54 -11.64 19.62
C ALA A 76 -2.10 -10.41 20.32
N ARG A 77 -1.57 -9.22 20.03
CA ARG A 77 -2.07 -7.97 20.60
C ARG A 77 -3.52 -7.68 20.18
N GLY A 78 -3.87 -7.93 18.92
CA GLY A 78 -5.23 -7.77 18.40
C GLY A 78 -6.23 -8.67 19.13
N PHE A 79 -5.92 -9.97 19.25
CA PHE A 79 -6.78 -10.94 19.94
C PHE A 79 -6.96 -10.61 21.43
N ILE A 80 -5.89 -10.19 22.10
CA ILE A 80 -5.95 -9.76 23.50
C ILE A 80 -6.82 -8.49 23.62
N ALA A 81 -6.62 -7.50 22.74
CA ALA A 81 -7.39 -6.26 22.75
C ALA A 81 -8.87 -6.46 22.41
N ALA A 82 -9.19 -7.45 21.57
CA ALA A 82 -10.56 -7.85 21.27
C ALA A 82 -11.22 -8.65 22.43
N GLY A 83 -10.43 -9.15 23.38
CA GLY A 83 -10.92 -9.93 24.52
C GLY A 83 -11.41 -11.33 24.15
N VAL A 84 -11.05 -11.83 22.96
CA VAL A 84 -11.46 -13.16 22.47
C VAL A 84 -10.66 -14.29 23.12
N ILE A 85 -9.36 -14.07 23.33
CA ILE A 85 -8.44 -15.07 23.91
C ILE A 85 -7.69 -14.45 25.08
N ALA A 86 -7.61 -15.19 26.19
CA ALA A 86 -6.83 -14.78 27.35
C ALA A 86 -5.32 -14.88 27.06
N THR A 87 -4.55 -13.92 27.55
CA THR A 87 -3.09 -13.81 27.36
C THR A 87 -2.32 -15.10 27.68
N HIS A 88 -2.66 -15.76 28.79
CA HIS A 88 -2.01 -17.00 29.22
C HIS A 88 -2.32 -18.22 28.33
N ARG A 89 -3.27 -18.11 27.41
CA ARG A 89 -3.62 -19.15 26.42
C ARG A 89 -2.94 -18.95 25.08
N ILE A 90 -2.18 -17.86 24.94
CA ILE A 90 -1.37 -17.61 23.76
C ILE A 90 0.06 -18.05 24.05
N THR A 91 0.62 -18.89 23.18
CA THR A 91 2.01 -19.34 23.26
C THR A 91 2.73 -18.97 21.97
N ALA A 92 3.91 -18.35 22.05
CA ALA A 92 4.71 -17.99 20.88
C ALA A 92 6.12 -18.57 21.00
N SER A 93 6.64 -19.15 19.91
CA SER A 93 8.02 -19.63 19.82
C SER A 93 8.90 -18.77 18.94
N SER A 94 10.14 -18.54 19.37
CA SER A 94 11.20 -18.02 18.51
C SER A 94 12.60 -18.39 19.01
N PRO A 95 13.56 -18.71 18.13
CA PRO A 95 14.93 -18.99 18.54
C PRO A 95 15.67 -17.75 19.07
N GLY A 96 15.29 -16.53 18.62
CA GLY A 96 15.90 -15.28 19.08
C GLY A 96 15.07 -14.63 20.18
N THR A 97 15.63 -14.51 21.39
CA THR A 97 14.95 -13.99 22.58
C THR A 97 15.10 -12.48 22.77
N ASP A 98 16.06 -11.85 22.08
CA ASP A 98 16.47 -10.45 22.20
C ASP A 98 15.61 -9.48 21.37
N ARG A 99 14.74 -10.00 20.51
CA ARG A 99 13.95 -9.18 19.58
C ARG A 99 12.94 -8.27 20.32
N PRO A 100 12.75 -7.02 19.87
CA PRO A 100 11.74 -6.12 20.43
C PRO A 100 10.33 -6.69 20.41
N THR A 101 9.98 -7.50 19.40
CA THR A 101 8.69 -8.18 19.29
C THR A 101 8.49 -9.23 20.38
N VAL A 102 9.54 -9.98 20.74
CA VAL A 102 9.51 -10.95 21.85
C VAL A 102 9.35 -10.26 23.18
N GLN A 103 10.08 -9.17 23.41
CA GLN A 103 9.90 -8.35 24.60
C GLN A 103 8.47 -7.77 24.67
N GLY A 104 7.92 -7.34 23.54
CA GLY A 104 6.55 -6.88 23.42
C GLY A 104 5.53 -7.96 23.78
N LEU A 105 5.69 -9.19 23.29
CA LEU A 105 4.83 -10.33 23.62
C LEU A 105 4.90 -10.68 25.11
N ARG A 106 6.09 -10.71 25.70
CA ARG A 106 6.27 -10.95 27.14
C ARG A 106 5.59 -9.88 27.99
N LYS A 107 5.69 -8.60 27.59
CA LYS A 107 4.98 -7.49 28.27
C LYS A 107 3.46 -7.60 28.17
N LEU A 108 2.95 -8.23 27.12
CA LEU A 108 1.52 -8.54 26.98
C LEU A 108 1.08 -9.73 27.85
N GLY A 109 2.00 -10.46 28.48
CA GLY A 109 1.69 -11.66 29.27
C GLY A 109 1.47 -12.92 28.42
N VAL A 110 1.95 -12.92 27.17
CA VAL A 110 1.95 -14.10 26.29
C VAL A 110 3.03 -15.08 26.74
N ASN A 111 2.71 -16.37 26.76
CA ASN A 111 3.71 -17.41 27.06
C ASN A 111 4.73 -17.45 25.92
N PHE A 112 6.00 -17.38 26.28
CA PHE A 112 7.08 -17.43 25.30
C PHE A 112 7.96 -18.63 25.56
N THR A 113 8.26 -19.39 24.50
CA THR A 113 9.18 -20.52 24.52
C THR A 113 10.18 -20.44 23.37
N THR A 114 11.27 -21.18 23.46
CA THR A 114 12.21 -21.38 22.35
C THR A 114 11.92 -22.65 21.57
N SER A 115 11.10 -23.56 22.11
CA SER A 115 10.76 -24.84 21.50
C SER A 115 9.48 -24.74 20.68
N ASN A 116 9.54 -25.10 19.40
CA ASN A 116 8.34 -25.15 18.54
C ASN A 116 7.38 -26.24 19.01
N LYS A 117 7.92 -27.38 19.47
CA LYS A 117 7.15 -28.53 19.96
C LYS A 117 6.27 -28.19 21.16
N GLU A 118 6.82 -27.39 22.08
CA GLU A 118 6.05 -26.93 23.25
C GLU A 118 4.87 -26.05 22.82
N THR A 119 5.08 -25.15 21.84
CA THR A 119 3.99 -24.35 21.27
C THR A 119 2.91 -25.23 20.67
N VAL A 120 3.26 -26.27 19.91
CA VAL A 120 2.29 -27.22 19.34
C VAL A 120 1.49 -27.91 20.44
N SER A 121 2.16 -28.51 21.43
CA SER A 121 1.49 -29.26 22.51
C SER A 121 0.48 -28.41 23.31
N LYS A 122 0.69 -27.09 23.42
CA LYS A 122 -0.13 -26.17 24.21
C LYS A 122 -1.23 -25.47 23.40
N SER A 123 -1.34 -25.75 22.11
CA SER A 123 -2.20 -24.99 21.19
C SER A 123 -3.25 -25.88 20.52
N ASP A 124 -4.39 -25.31 20.23
CA ASP A 124 -5.43 -25.92 19.39
C ASP A 124 -5.37 -25.32 17.98
N VAL A 125 -5.16 -24.01 17.87
CA VAL A 125 -4.95 -23.32 16.59
C VAL A 125 -3.50 -22.85 16.50
N LEU A 126 -2.79 -23.26 15.47
CA LEU A 126 -1.37 -23.03 15.29
C LEU A 126 -1.09 -22.12 14.09
N PHE A 127 -0.71 -20.88 14.35
CA PHE A 127 -0.31 -19.92 13.33
C PHE A 127 1.17 -20.07 12.95
N LEU A 128 1.44 -20.36 11.67
CA LEU A 128 2.78 -20.35 11.11
C LEU A 128 3.10 -18.94 10.60
N THR A 129 3.89 -18.20 11.37
CA THR A 129 4.26 -16.79 11.08
C THR A 129 5.77 -16.61 10.86
N VAL A 130 6.43 -17.69 10.45
CA VAL A 130 7.83 -17.67 10.01
C VAL A 130 7.94 -17.23 8.54
N LYS A 131 9.17 -17.01 8.08
CA LYS A 131 9.42 -16.67 6.68
C LYS A 131 9.11 -17.89 5.78
N PRO A 132 8.69 -17.69 4.52
CA PRO A 132 8.28 -18.79 3.62
C PRO A 132 9.31 -19.93 3.54
N HIS A 133 10.58 -19.62 3.31
CA HIS A 133 11.66 -20.60 3.24
C HIS A 133 11.97 -21.35 4.54
N ILE A 134 11.40 -20.95 5.69
CA ILE A 134 11.58 -21.61 6.99
C ILE A 134 10.46 -22.65 7.21
N ILE A 135 9.32 -22.51 6.52
CA ILE A 135 8.15 -23.38 6.71
C ILE A 135 8.50 -24.87 6.54
N PRO A 136 9.20 -25.31 5.47
CA PRO A 136 9.49 -26.74 5.31
C PRO A 136 10.25 -27.34 6.50
N PHE A 137 11.23 -26.62 7.04
CA PHE A 137 12.02 -27.08 8.19
C PHE A 137 11.20 -27.15 9.48
N VAL A 138 10.29 -26.19 9.68
CA VAL A 138 9.38 -26.20 10.83
C VAL A 138 8.39 -27.36 10.73
N LEU A 139 7.83 -27.61 9.55
CA LEU A 139 6.90 -28.72 9.33
C LEU A 139 7.56 -30.07 9.58
N ASP A 140 8.81 -30.26 9.13
CA ASP A 140 9.57 -31.49 9.39
C ASP A 140 9.89 -31.65 10.90
N GLU A 141 10.09 -30.54 11.64
CA GLU A 141 10.36 -30.56 13.08
C GLU A 141 9.11 -30.91 13.91
N ILE A 142 7.97 -30.30 13.59
CA ILE A 142 6.74 -30.41 14.39
C ILE A 142 5.77 -31.48 13.89
N GLY A 143 5.94 -31.98 12.66
CA GLY A 143 5.03 -32.94 12.03
C GLY A 143 4.65 -34.13 12.91
N PRO A 144 5.60 -34.78 13.62
CA PRO A 144 5.30 -35.88 14.55
C PRO A 144 4.42 -35.49 15.74
N ASP A 145 4.42 -34.22 16.14
CA ASP A 145 3.73 -33.70 17.32
C ASP A 145 2.32 -33.16 16.97
N ILE A 146 1.92 -33.15 15.69
CA ILE A 146 0.61 -32.71 15.23
C ILE A 146 -0.45 -33.79 15.48
N GLU A 147 -1.46 -33.45 16.27
CA GLU A 147 -2.67 -34.24 16.60
C GLU A 147 -3.95 -33.75 15.85
N ASP A 148 -5.04 -34.55 15.82
CA ASP A 148 -6.31 -34.26 15.09
C ASP A 148 -6.99 -32.95 15.53
N ARG A 149 -6.75 -32.54 16.77
CA ARG A 149 -7.31 -31.30 17.30
C ARG A 149 -6.70 -30.04 16.67
N HIS A 150 -5.52 -30.14 16.04
CA HIS A 150 -4.77 -28.97 15.64
C HIS A 150 -5.25 -28.42 14.30
N LEU A 151 -5.62 -27.14 14.29
CA LEU A 151 -5.85 -26.39 13.07
C LEU A 151 -4.60 -25.59 12.72
N ILE A 152 -3.96 -25.91 11.59
CA ILE A 152 -2.72 -25.26 11.15
C ILE A 152 -3.08 -24.11 10.21
N VAL A 153 -2.73 -22.89 10.61
CA VAL A 153 -3.01 -21.66 9.86
C VAL A 153 -1.70 -21.06 9.36
N SER A 154 -1.41 -21.17 8.07
CA SER A 154 -0.22 -20.59 7.47
C SER A 154 -0.42 -19.12 7.10
N CYS A 155 0.41 -18.24 7.65
CA CYS A 155 0.47 -16.82 7.28
C CYS A 155 1.68 -16.48 6.40
N ALA A 156 2.39 -17.49 5.88
CA ALA A 156 3.56 -17.29 5.06
C ALA A 156 3.17 -16.93 3.63
N ALA A 157 3.68 -15.78 3.14
CA ALA A 157 3.43 -15.30 1.79
C ALA A 157 4.05 -16.25 0.74
N GLY A 158 3.26 -16.68 -0.23
CA GLY A 158 3.71 -17.63 -1.25
C GLY A 158 4.13 -18.97 -0.66
N VAL A 159 3.33 -19.52 0.26
CA VAL A 159 3.40 -20.95 0.62
C VAL A 159 2.01 -21.55 0.41
N THR A 160 1.90 -22.50 -0.51
CA THR A 160 0.63 -23.13 -0.88
C THR A 160 0.14 -24.12 0.16
N ILE A 161 -1.17 -24.30 0.25
CA ILE A 161 -1.79 -25.33 1.09
C ILE A 161 -1.25 -26.71 0.70
N SER A 162 -1.22 -27.00 -0.61
CA SER A 162 -0.72 -28.28 -1.14
C SER A 162 0.71 -28.60 -0.68
N SER A 163 1.61 -27.60 -0.62
CA SER A 163 2.98 -27.81 -0.14
C SER A 163 3.05 -28.22 1.34
N ILE A 164 2.15 -27.66 2.16
CA ILE A 164 2.07 -27.92 3.60
C ILE A 164 1.43 -29.29 3.85
N GLU A 165 0.28 -29.56 3.21
CA GLU A 165 -0.43 -30.83 3.32
C GLU A 165 0.46 -32.00 2.89
N LYS A 166 1.12 -31.91 1.74
CA LYS A 166 2.03 -32.97 1.24
C LYS A 166 3.15 -33.31 2.22
N LYS A 167 3.66 -32.32 2.95
CA LYS A 167 4.69 -32.51 3.97
C LYS A 167 4.13 -33.14 5.23
N LEU A 168 2.98 -32.65 5.71
CA LEU A 168 2.34 -33.17 6.92
C LEU A 168 1.72 -34.56 6.72
N GLN A 169 1.33 -34.89 5.50
CA GLN A 169 0.84 -36.22 5.09
C GLN A 169 1.82 -37.35 5.37
N GLN A 170 3.11 -37.04 5.52
CA GLN A 170 4.13 -38.02 5.91
C GLN A 170 3.98 -38.50 7.36
N TYR A 171 3.34 -37.70 8.21
CA TYR A 171 3.17 -37.94 9.64
C TYR A 171 1.71 -38.22 10.03
N ARG A 172 0.75 -37.62 9.31
CA ARG A 172 -0.69 -37.73 9.59
C ARG A 172 -1.50 -37.80 8.31
N ALA A 173 -2.52 -38.65 8.23
CA ALA A 173 -3.27 -38.85 6.99
C ALA A 173 -4.11 -37.62 6.55
N ASP A 174 -4.66 -36.89 7.52
CA ASP A 174 -5.70 -35.88 7.36
C ASP A 174 -5.33 -34.56 8.10
N PRO A 175 -4.24 -33.87 7.70
CA PRO A 175 -3.84 -32.63 8.36
C PRO A 175 -4.81 -31.48 8.04
N LYS A 176 -5.41 -30.88 9.08
CA LYS A 176 -6.27 -29.69 8.96
C LYS A 176 -5.43 -28.44 8.71
N VAL A 177 -5.35 -28.00 7.46
CA VAL A 177 -4.53 -26.85 7.04
C VAL A 177 -5.42 -25.74 6.46
N MET A 178 -5.08 -24.49 6.77
CA MET A 178 -5.63 -23.30 6.15
C MET A 178 -4.52 -22.33 5.79
N ARG A 179 -4.69 -21.63 4.68
CA ARG A 179 -3.82 -20.53 4.29
C ARG A 179 -4.54 -19.23 4.56
N CYS A 180 -3.88 -18.33 5.27
CA CYS A 180 -4.43 -17.05 5.68
C CYS A 180 -3.47 -15.94 5.27
N MET A 181 -3.96 -14.91 4.60
CA MET A 181 -3.19 -13.69 4.35
C MET A 181 -3.82 -12.54 5.11
N THR A 182 -3.02 -11.91 5.97
CA THR A 182 -3.43 -10.78 6.81
C THR A 182 -2.38 -9.67 6.74
N ASN A 183 -2.64 -8.54 7.39
CA ASN A 183 -1.78 -7.38 7.40
C ASN A 183 -1.57 -6.81 8.81
N THR A 184 -0.59 -5.91 8.96
CA THR A 184 -0.22 -5.36 10.28
C THR A 184 -1.29 -4.53 11.01
N PRO A 185 -2.26 -3.87 10.33
CA PRO A 185 -3.39 -3.20 10.98
C PRO A 185 -4.29 -4.06 11.88
N VAL A 186 -4.15 -5.40 11.91
CA VAL A 186 -4.79 -6.25 12.92
C VAL A 186 -4.48 -5.81 14.36
N VAL A 187 -3.34 -5.13 14.57
CA VAL A 187 -2.94 -4.58 15.88
C VAL A 187 -3.90 -3.51 16.41
N VAL A 188 -4.61 -2.81 15.53
CA VAL A 188 -5.65 -1.82 15.86
C VAL A 188 -7.05 -2.33 15.52
N ARG A 189 -7.19 -3.62 15.23
CA ARG A 189 -8.44 -4.30 14.89
C ARG A 189 -9.09 -3.83 13.58
N GLU A 190 -8.29 -3.27 12.67
CA GLU A 190 -8.70 -2.83 11.33
C GLU A 190 -7.90 -3.59 10.27
N GLY A 191 -7.61 -4.86 10.54
CA GLY A 191 -6.92 -5.74 9.60
C GLY A 191 -7.79 -6.08 8.38
N ALA A 192 -7.14 -6.47 7.29
CA ALA A 192 -7.83 -7.09 6.16
C ALA A 192 -7.23 -8.48 5.98
N THR A 193 -8.06 -9.49 6.20
CA THR A 193 -7.69 -10.90 6.19
C THR A 193 -8.50 -11.63 5.14
N VAL A 194 -7.85 -12.51 4.40
CA VAL A 194 -8.51 -13.53 3.59
C VAL A 194 -7.96 -14.89 3.98
N TYR A 195 -8.76 -15.94 3.83
CA TYR A 195 -8.29 -17.30 4.03
C TYR A 195 -8.85 -18.25 2.96
N ALA A 196 -8.12 -19.34 2.73
CA ALA A 196 -8.54 -20.49 1.94
C ALA A 196 -8.43 -21.75 2.80
N THR A 197 -9.43 -22.63 2.65
CA THR A 197 -9.50 -23.90 3.38
C THR A 197 -8.77 -25.01 2.64
N GLY A 198 -8.02 -25.84 3.36
CA GLY A 198 -7.37 -27.01 2.78
C GLY A 198 -8.30 -28.19 2.55
N THR A 199 -7.74 -29.25 1.97
CA THR A 199 -8.46 -30.44 1.50
C THR A 199 -9.17 -31.17 2.65
N TYR A 200 -8.54 -31.20 3.82
CA TYR A 200 -9.01 -31.93 5.00
C TYR A 200 -9.64 -31.03 6.08
N ALA A 201 -9.74 -29.72 5.81
CA ALA A 201 -10.35 -28.79 6.75
C ALA A 201 -11.87 -28.90 6.70
N GLU A 202 -12.51 -28.93 7.86
CA GLU A 202 -13.98 -28.98 7.93
C GLU A 202 -14.58 -27.57 7.81
N VAL A 203 -15.86 -27.51 7.42
CA VAL A 203 -16.61 -26.25 7.33
C VAL A 203 -16.67 -25.52 8.69
N GLU A 204 -16.65 -26.27 9.79
CA GLU A 204 -16.63 -25.71 11.15
C GLU A 204 -15.29 -25.02 11.47
N ASP A 205 -14.18 -25.58 11.00
CA ASP A 205 -12.85 -24.99 11.17
C ASP A 205 -12.76 -23.64 10.45
N GLY A 206 -13.38 -23.53 9.26
CA GLY A 206 -13.37 -22.30 8.46
C GLY A 206 -14.10 -21.18 9.17
N LYS A 207 -15.30 -21.50 9.70
CA LYS A 207 -16.10 -20.58 10.52
C LYS A 207 -15.38 -20.17 11.80
N LEU A 208 -14.65 -21.09 12.44
CA LEU A 208 -13.86 -20.79 13.62
C LEU A 208 -12.76 -19.77 13.31
N LEU A 209 -12.00 -19.97 12.21
CA LEU A 209 -10.96 -19.06 11.79
C LEU A 209 -11.53 -17.70 11.39
N GLU A 210 -12.63 -17.69 10.64
CA GLU A 210 -13.33 -16.46 10.24
C GLU A 210 -13.78 -15.65 11.46
N GLN A 211 -14.41 -16.28 12.46
CA GLN A 211 -14.82 -15.61 13.69
C GLN A 211 -13.64 -15.07 14.50
N LEU A 212 -12.55 -15.84 14.56
CA LEU A 212 -11.34 -15.42 15.25
C LEU A 212 -10.72 -14.19 14.57
N MET A 213 -10.55 -14.23 13.25
CA MET A 213 -9.92 -13.16 12.47
C MET A 213 -10.82 -11.94 12.32
N ALA A 214 -12.14 -12.11 12.28
CA ALA A 214 -13.12 -11.03 12.28
C ALA A 214 -13.05 -10.16 13.56
N SER A 215 -12.53 -10.70 14.67
CA SER A 215 -12.33 -9.93 15.91
C SER A 215 -11.25 -8.84 15.79
N VAL A 216 -10.34 -8.99 14.81
CA VAL A 216 -9.19 -8.12 14.56
C VAL A 216 -9.24 -7.41 13.21
N GLY A 217 -10.36 -7.47 12.49
CA GLY A 217 -10.56 -6.75 11.24
C GLY A 217 -11.56 -7.43 10.32
N TYR A 218 -11.54 -7.05 9.04
CA TYR A 218 -12.28 -7.73 7.98
C TYR A 218 -11.70 -9.13 7.72
N CYS A 219 -12.57 -10.13 7.58
CA CYS A 219 -12.19 -11.49 7.22
C CYS A 219 -13.21 -12.07 6.24
N THR A 220 -12.73 -12.75 5.20
CA THR A 220 -13.58 -13.48 4.25
C THR A 220 -12.84 -14.68 3.69
N GLU A 221 -13.59 -15.71 3.33
CA GLU A 221 -13.08 -16.83 2.55
C GLU A 221 -12.85 -16.42 1.09
N VAL A 222 -11.79 -16.93 0.48
CA VAL A 222 -11.46 -16.77 -0.93
C VAL A 222 -10.82 -18.04 -1.47
N GLU A 223 -10.86 -18.23 -2.78
CA GLU A 223 -10.06 -19.24 -3.46
C GLU A 223 -8.55 -18.98 -3.28
N GLU A 224 -7.77 -20.05 -3.15
CA GLU A 224 -6.33 -19.94 -2.84
C GLU A 224 -5.55 -19.16 -3.91
N ASP A 225 -5.94 -19.28 -5.18
CA ASP A 225 -5.30 -18.63 -6.32
C ASP A 225 -5.39 -17.09 -6.28
N LEU A 226 -6.38 -16.55 -5.57
CA LEU A 226 -6.55 -15.11 -5.36
C LEU A 226 -5.64 -14.55 -4.26
N ILE A 227 -5.13 -15.38 -3.35
CA ILE A 227 -4.38 -14.92 -2.17
C ILE A 227 -3.10 -14.15 -2.55
N ASP A 228 -2.44 -14.51 -3.65
CA ASP A 228 -1.24 -13.80 -4.11
C ASP A 228 -1.57 -12.37 -4.59
N ALA A 229 -2.72 -12.20 -5.25
CA ALA A 229 -3.21 -10.89 -5.65
C ALA A 229 -3.64 -10.05 -4.43
N VAL A 230 -4.32 -10.68 -3.46
CA VAL A 230 -4.69 -10.05 -2.19
C VAL A 230 -3.45 -9.57 -1.43
N THR A 231 -2.37 -10.34 -1.44
CA THR A 231 -1.09 -9.96 -0.84
C THR A 231 -0.58 -8.63 -1.41
N GLY A 232 -0.66 -8.45 -2.73
CA GLY A 232 -0.24 -7.21 -3.39
C GLY A 232 -1.11 -6.00 -3.07
N LEU A 233 -2.39 -6.22 -2.75
CA LEU A 233 -3.36 -5.18 -2.43
C LEU A 233 -3.42 -4.88 -0.93
N SER A 234 -3.94 -5.79 -0.11
CA SER A 234 -4.21 -5.57 1.31
C SER A 234 -3.02 -5.94 2.22
N GLY A 235 -2.18 -6.88 1.81
CA GLY A 235 -0.96 -7.26 2.53
C GLY A 235 0.06 -6.14 2.53
N SER A 236 0.43 -5.68 1.33
CA SER A 236 1.37 -4.56 1.10
C SER A 236 0.72 -3.17 1.20
N GLY A 237 -0.61 -3.09 1.10
CA GLY A 237 -1.41 -1.86 1.15
C GLY A 237 -1.06 -0.87 2.27
N PRO A 238 -0.87 -1.31 3.53
CA PRO A 238 -0.48 -0.43 4.61
C PRO A 238 0.83 0.33 4.34
N ALA A 239 1.80 -0.28 3.66
CA ALA A 239 3.05 0.39 3.31
C ALA A 239 2.82 1.50 2.27
N TYR A 240 1.91 1.30 1.32
CA TYR A 240 1.51 2.33 0.36
C TYR A 240 0.85 3.51 1.08
N ALA A 241 -0.05 3.22 2.02
CA ALA A 241 -0.73 4.24 2.82
C ALA A 241 0.25 5.04 3.69
N PHE A 242 1.20 4.39 4.37
CA PHE A 242 2.21 5.09 5.17
C PHE A 242 3.10 5.98 4.30
N THR A 243 3.50 5.51 3.12
CA THR A 243 4.27 6.30 2.16
C THR A 243 3.48 7.53 1.69
N ALA A 244 2.19 7.37 1.41
CA ALA A 244 1.31 8.46 1.01
C ALA A 244 1.12 9.50 2.14
N VAL A 245 0.88 9.07 3.39
CA VAL A 245 0.74 9.98 4.54
C VAL A 245 2.02 10.77 4.79
N ASP A 246 3.18 10.13 4.64
CA ASP A 246 4.47 10.79 4.80
C ASP A 246 4.67 11.93 3.78
N ALA A 247 4.36 11.64 2.51
CA ALA A 247 4.41 12.59 1.40
C ALA A 247 3.36 13.71 1.52
N LEU A 248 2.12 13.38 1.93
CA LEU A 248 1.08 14.37 2.20
C LEU A 248 1.49 15.31 3.33
N ALA A 249 2.12 14.78 4.37
CA ALA A 249 2.63 15.59 5.46
C ALA A 249 3.77 16.52 5.01
N ASP A 250 4.65 16.08 4.10
CA ASP A 250 5.69 16.94 3.50
C ASP A 250 5.08 18.04 2.64
N GLY A 251 4.04 17.72 1.86
CA GLY A 251 3.23 18.71 1.14
C GLY A 251 2.61 19.75 2.08
N GLY A 252 2.02 19.29 3.19
CA GLY A 252 1.45 20.18 4.22
C GLY A 252 2.50 21.11 4.85
N VAL A 253 3.67 20.57 5.18
CA VAL A 253 4.79 21.36 5.73
C VAL A 253 5.31 22.38 4.72
N LYS A 254 5.42 21.99 3.44
CA LYS A 254 5.80 22.91 2.36
C LYS A 254 4.83 24.10 2.24
N MET A 255 3.55 23.88 2.56
CA MET A 255 2.51 24.92 2.60
C MET A 255 2.37 25.63 3.95
N GLY A 256 3.27 25.36 4.92
CA GLY A 256 3.36 26.08 6.18
C GLY A 256 2.74 25.38 7.39
N LEU A 257 2.25 24.15 7.28
CA LEU A 257 1.71 23.41 8.43
C LEU A 257 2.84 22.87 9.32
N PRO A 258 2.66 22.83 10.65
CA PRO A 258 3.54 22.09 11.54
C PRO A 258 3.49 20.59 11.22
N ARG A 259 4.65 19.93 11.15
CA ARG A 259 4.78 18.51 10.78
C ARG A 259 3.85 17.57 11.55
N ARG A 260 3.76 17.72 12.87
CA ARG A 260 2.86 16.90 13.72
C ARG A 260 1.39 17.05 13.33
N LEU A 261 0.96 18.27 12.99
CA LEU A 261 -0.41 18.53 12.56
C LEU A 261 -0.65 17.95 11.16
N ALA A 262 0.29 18.14 10.23
CA ALA A 262 0.20 17.65 8.86
C ALA A 262 0.07 16.11 8.80
N ILE A 263 0.87 15.37 9.58
CA ILE A 263 0.76 13.91 9.70
C ILE A 263 -0.63 13.50 10.20
N ARG A 264 -1.12 14.16 11.26
CA ARG A 264 -2.42 13.81 11.87
C ARG A 264 -3.59 14.09 10.91
N LEU A 265 -3.56 15.23 10.20
CA LEU A 265 -4.59 15.57 9.22
C LEU A 265 -4.56 14.61 8.03
N GLY A 266 -3.38 14.27 7.50
CA GLY A 266 -3.24 13.30 6.41
C GLY A 266 -3.78 11.92 6.79
N ALA A 267 -3.37 11.39 7.95
CA ALA A 267 -3.85 10.11 8.44
C ALA A 267 -5.38 10.10 8.68
N GLN A 268 -5.93 11.16 9.27
CA GLN A 268 -7.37 11.29 9.51
C GLN A 268 -8.17 11.37 8.19
N ALA A 269 -7.65 12.07 7.17
CA ALA A 269 -8.28 12.16 5.87
C ALA A 269 -8.35 10.80 5.17
N LEU A 270 -7.27 10.01 5.20
CA LEU A 270 -7.27 8.66 4.63
C LEU A 270 -8.23 7.73 5.38
N LEU A 271 -8.22 7.76 6.72
CA LEU A 271 -9.14 6.95 7.54
C LEU A 271 -10.60 7.30 7.23
N GLY A 272 -10.94 8.59 7.17
CA GLY A 272 -12.29 9.05 6.87
C GLY A 272 -12.75 8.65 5.47
N ALA A 273 -11.90 8.84 4.45
CA ALA A 273 -12.21 8.47 3.08
C ALA A 273 -12.42 6.95 2.91
N ALA A 274 -11.56 6.13 3.54
CA ALA A 274 -11.70 4.68 3.53
C ALA A 274 -13.00 4.25 4.21
N LYS A 275 -13.32 4.82 5.38
CA LYS A 275 -14.57 4.51 6.08
C LYS A 275 -15.81 4.90 5.28
N MET A 276 -15.82 6.08 4.65
CA MET A 276 -16.92 6.50 3.78
C MET A 276 -17.17 5.52 2.62
N LEU A 277 -16.10 4.95 2.06
CA LEU A 277 -16.22 3.95 0.99
C LEU A 277 -16.72 2.59 1.52
N LEU A 278 -16.29 2.16 2.71
CA LEU A 278 -16.72 0.90 3.30
C LEU A 278 -18.20 0.94 3.75
N ASP A 279 -18.67 2.09 4.22
CA ASP A 279 -20.04 2.29 4.70
C ASP A 279 -21.02 2.65 3.54
N SER A 280 -20.55 2.78 2.30
CA SER A 280 -21.34 3.22 1.15
C SER A 280 -21.29 2.23 -0.01
N ASP A 281 -22.43 2.02 -0.68
CA ASP A 281 -22.49 1.25 -1.93
C ASP A 281 -22.07 2.05 -3.17
N GLN A 282 -21.59 3.30 -3.00
CA GLN A 282 -21.21 4.16 -4.12
C GLN A 282 -19.82 3.79 -4.67
N HIS A 283 -19.69 3.89 -6.00
CA HIS A 283 -18.40 3.74 -6.67
C HIS A 283 -17.38 4.82 -6.19
N PRO A 284 -16.09 4.50 -5.97
CA PRO A 284 -15.10 5.47 -5.48
C PRO A 284 -14.92 6.69 -6.39
N GLY A 285 -15.16 6.53 -7.69
CA GLY A 285 -15.19 7.66 -8.64
C GLY A 285 -16.29 8.67 -8.33
N GLN A 286 -17.45 8.21 -7.88
CA GLN A 286 -18.57 9.07 -7.50
C GLN A 286 -18.27 9.80 -6.19
N LEU A 287 -17.73 9.11 -5.17
CA LEU A 287 -17.31 9.77 -3.92
C LEU A 287 -16.25 10.84 -4.17
N LYS A 288 -15.31 10.59 -5.10
CA LYS A 288 -14.34 11.59 -5.55
C LYS A 288 -15.03 12.80 -6.18
N ASP A 289 -16.01 12.60 -7.06
CA ASP A 289 -16.74 13.71 -7.69
C ASP A 289 -17.56 14.52 -6.68
N ASN A 290 -18.15 13.87 -5.68
CA ASN A 290 -18.89 14.54 -4.60
C ASN A 290 -18.02 15.50 -3.76
N VAL A 291 -16.70 15.27 -3.70
CA VAL A 291 -15.74 16.16 -3.02
C VAL A 291 -15.24 17.29 -3.94
N CYS A 292 -15.40 17.14 -5.26
CA CYS A 292 -14.89 18.09 -6.25
C CYS A 292 -15.94 19.13 -6.63
N SER A 293 -15.85 20.34 -6.08
CA SER A 293 -16.64 21.46 -6.58
C SER A 293 -16.11 21.96 -7.94
N PRO A 294 -16.98 22.38 -8.88
CA PRO A 294 -16.56 22.97 -10.15
C PRO A 294 -15.60 24.16 -9.95
N GLY A 295 -14.44 24.13 -10.59
CA GLY A 295 -13.39 25.15 -10.45
C GLY A 295 -12.67 25.17 -9.08
N GLY A 296 -12.98 24.23 -8.18
CA GLY A 296 -12.44 24.19 -6.82
C GLY A 296 -10.98 23.75 -6.72
N ALA A 297 -10.41 23.82 -5.52
CA ALA A 297 -9.03 23.44 -5.26
C ALA A 297 -8.77 21.93 -5.51
N THR A 298 -9.72 21.07 -5.15
CA THR A 298 -9.58 19.60 -5.25
C THR A 298 -9.37 19.14 -6.69
N ILE A 299 -10.13 19.67 -7.66
CA ILE A 299 -10.03 19.24 -9.05
C ILE A 299 -8.69 19.64 -9.68
N HIS A 300 -8.13 20.79 -9.27
CA HIS A 300 -6.78 21.21 -9.69
C HIS A 300 -5.70 20.29 -9.12
N ALA A 301 -5.84 19.86 -7.85
CA ALA A 301 -4.91 18.90 -7.25
C ALA A 301 -4.98 17.54 -7.94
N LEU A 302 -6.20 17.04 -8.23
CA LEU A 302 -6.40 15.79 -8.96
C LEU A 302 -5.79 15.84 -10.36
N HIS A 303 -5.92 16.96 -11.08
CA HIS A 303 -5.31 17.12 -12.41
C HIS A 303 -3.78 16.92 -12.38
N VAL A 304 -3.09 17.45 -11.36
CA VAL A 304 -1.64 17.24 -11.19
C VAL A 304 -1.31 15.78 -10.84
N MET A 305 -2.13 15.13 -10.01
CA MET A 305 -1.96 13.71 -9.69
C MET A 305 -2.11 12.82 -10.93
N GLU A 306 -3.12 13.09 -11.77
CA GLU A 306 -3.32 12.35 -13.02
C GLU A 306 -2.21 12.64 -14.04
N SER A 307 -1.73 13.88 -14.12
CA SER A 307 -0.58 14.26 -14.97
C SER A 307 0.70 13.49 -14.62
N GLY A 308 0.86 13.13 -13.35
CA GLY A 308 1.98 12.32 -12.85
C GLY A 308 1.76 10.81 -12.93
N GLY A 309 0.63 10.34 -13.48
CA GLY A 309 0.33 8.91 -13.54
C GLY A 309 0.08 8.26 -12.18
N PHE A 310 -0.55 8.97 -11.24
CA PHE A 310 -0.76 8.44 -9.88
C PHE A 310 -1.43 7.05 -9.84
N ARG A 311 -2.43 6.82 -10.70
CA ARG A 311 -3.15 5.54 -10.77
C ARG A 311 -2.26 4.40 -11.27
N SER A 312 -1.46 4.64 -12.31
CA SER A 312 -0.60 3.61 -12.88
C SER A 312 0.47 3.19 -11.89
N LEU A 313 1.00 4.10 -11.06
CA LEU A 313 1.95 3.75 -10.00
C LEU A 313 1.36 2.78 -8.97
N LEU A 314 0.10 2.97 -8.57
CA LEU A 314 -0.58 2.07 -7.63
C LEU A 314 -0.84 0.69 -8.26
N ILE A 315 -1.25 0.65 -9.53
CA ILE A 315 -1.45 -0.60 -10.28
C ILE A 315 -0.13 -1.38 -10.37
N ASN A 316 0.95 -0.70 -10.76
CA ASN A 316 2.28 -1.31 -10.86
C ASN A 316 2.79 -1.81 -9.50
N ALA A 317 2.48 -1.11 -8.40
CA ALA A 317 2.86 -1.56 -7.06
C ALA A 317 2.14 -2.87 -6.67
N VAL A 318 0.83 -2.96 -6.92
CA VAL A 318 0.05 -4.18 -6.67
C VAL A 318 0.57 -5.33 -7.53
N GLU A 319 0.80 -5.08 -8.83
CA GLU A 319 1.35 -6.07 -9.76
C GLU A 319 2.72 -6.58 -9.29
N ALA A 320 3.67 -5.68 -9.03
CA ALA A 320 5.01 -6.04 -8.60
C ALA A 320 5.01 -6.86 -7.30
N SER A 321 4.15 -6.50 -6.34
CA SER A 321 4.02 -7.25 -5.09
C SER A 321 3.40 -8.64 -5.30
N CYS A 322 2.41 -8.77 -6.19
CA CYS A 322 1.78 -10.04 -6.54
C CYS A 322 2.78 -10.96 -7.27
N VAL A 323 3.43 -10.45 -8.33
CA VAL A 323 4.46 -11.17 -9.11
C VAL A 323 5.57 -11.65 -8.19
N ARG A 324 6.05 -10.79 -7.29
CA ARG A 324 7.10 -11.17 -6.34
C ARG A 324 6.66 -12.28 -5.38
N THR A 325 5.39 -12.31 -4.99
CA THR A 325 4.84 -13.36 -4.13
C THR A 325 4.83 -14.71 -4.86
N ARG A 326 4.44 -14.73 -6.14
CA ARG A 326 4.52 -15.91 -7.00
C ARG A 326 5.95 -16.40 -7.22
N GLU A 327 6.90 -15.48 -7.39
CA GLU A 327 8.32 -15.84 -7.47
C GLU A 327 8.83 -16.48 -6.17
N LEU A 328 8.41 -15.97 -5.00
CA LEU A 328 8.79 -16.53 -3.70
C LEU A 328 8.22 -17.93 -3.50
N GLN A 329 6.98 -18.17 -3.95
CA GLN A 329 6.36 -19.50 -3.99
C GLN A 329 7.17 -20.45 -4.86
N PHE A 330 7.46 -20.06 -6.10
CA PHE A 330 8.24 -20.86 -7.02
C PHE A 330 9.62 -21.22 -6.47
N LEU A 331 10.33 -20.25 -5.87
CA LEU A 331 11.62 -20.50 -5.24
C LEU A 331 11.52 -21.43 -4.01
N ALA A 332 10.42 -21.37 -3.27
CA ALA A 332 10.18 -22.28 -2.15
C ALA A 332 9.89 -23.71 -2.62
N ASP A 333 9.17 -23.86 -3.74
CA ASP A 333 8.85 -25.16 -4.33
C ASP A 333 10.05 -25.82 -5.00
N GLN A 334 10.93 -25.02 -5.61
CA GLN A 334 12.04 -25.54 -6.40
C GLN A 334 13.18 -26.16 -5.59
N GLU A 335 13.32 -25.85 -4.31
CA GLU A 335 14.66 -26.00 -3.73
C GLU A 335 14.78 -26.57 -2.31
N LYS A 336 15.51 -27.70 -2.28
CA LYS A 336 16.64 -28.04 -1.40
C LYS A 336 17.67 -26.90 -1.19
N ILE A 337 17.28 -25.62 -1.10
CA ILE A 337 18.23 -24.50 -0.96
C ILE A 337 18.10 -23.81 0.38
N SER A 338 19.29 -23.58 0.95
CA SER A 338 19.45 -22.91 2.22
C SER A 338 18.84 -21.51 2.22
N PRO A 339 18.25 -21.07 3.35
CA PRO A 339 17.72 -19.71 3.56
C PRO A 339 18.67 -18.55 3.18
N ALA A 340 19.99 -18.82 3.20
CA ALA A 340 21.03 -17.85 2.90
C ALA A 340 21.15 -17.57 1.39
N ALA A 341 20.99 -18.59 0.54
CA ALA A 341 21.08 -18.45 -0.90
C ALA A 341 19.88 -17.69 -1.47
N ILE A 342 18.66 -17.93 -0.98
CA ILE A 342 17.46 -17.18 -1.41
C ILE A 342 17.59 -15.67 -1.15
N LYS A 343 18.12 -15.27 0.02
CA LYS A 343 18.36 -13.85 0.33
C LYS A 343 19.40 -13.21 -0.60
N LYS A 344 20.48 -13.92 -0.92
CA LYS A 344 21.57 -13.42 -1.78
C LYS A 344 21.10 -13.27 -3.23
N THR A 345 20.38 -14.26 -3.76
CA THR A 345 19.82 -14.22 -5.12
C THR A 345 18.77 -13.12 -5.26
N THR A 346 17.93 -12.93 -4.23
CA THR A 346 16.92 -11.85 -4.20
C THR A 346 17.55 -10.47 -4.22
N LEU A 347 18.57 -10.25 -3.38
CA LEU A 347 19.28 -8.97 -3.33
C LEU A 347 20.00 -8.68 -4.66
N ASN A 348 20.64 -9.69 -5.25
CA ASN A 348 21.33 -9.53 -6.52
C ASN A 348 20.38 -9.18 -7.68
N LYS A 349 19.20 -9.81 -7.76
CA LYS A 349 18.20 -9.49 -8.80
C LYS A 349 17.60 -8.10 -8.63
N VAL A 350 17.36 -7.66 -7.39
CA VAL A 350 16.86 -6.29 -7.09
C VAL A 350 17.90 -5.23 -7.47
N LEU A 351 19.19 -5.50 -7.26
CA LEU A 351 20.28 -4.60 -7.65
C LEU A 351 20.54 -4.57 -9.17
N GLN A 352 20.05 -5.56 -9.92
CA GLN A 352 20.16 -5.60 -11.39
C GLN A 352 19.03 -4.83 -12.09
N GLN A 353 18.00 -4.36 -11.36
CA GLN A 353 16.94 -3.53 -11.94
C GLN A 353 17.43 -2.08 -12.10
N PRO A 354 17.16 -1.43 -13.25
CA PRO A 354 17.63 -0.07 -13.50
C PRO A 354 17.04 0.92 -12.47
N GLY A 355 17.93 1.62 -11.75
CA GLY A 355 17.56 2.64 -10.76
C GLY A 355 17.70 2.25 -9.28
N VAL A 356 18.04 0.99 -8.95
CA VAL A 356 18.22 0.54 -7.56
C VAL A 356 19.70 0.40 -7.21
N THR A 357 20.19 1.22 -6.28
CA THR A 357 21.58 1.14 -5.78
C THR A 357 21.64 0.57 -4.36
N ALA A 358 22.76 -0.06 -4.01
CA ALA A 358 22.98 -0.70 -2.70
C ALA A 358 22.80 0.25 -1.49
N GLU A 359 22.96 1.56 -1.69
CA GLU A 359 22.73 2.56 -0.64
C GLU A 359 21.24 2.86 -0.38
N GLY A 360 20.35 2.58 -1.34
CA GLY A 360 18.90 2.77 -1.22
C GLY A 360 18.18 1.60 -0.53
N VAL A 361 18.80 0.42 -0.51
CA VAL A 361 18.27 -0.79 0.15
C VAL A 361 19.03 -1.00 1.45
N GLY A 362 18.61 -0.30 2.51
CA GLY A 362 19.27 -0.38 3.81
C GLY A 362 19.12 -1.75 4.48
N VAL A 363 20.11 -2.63 4.33
CA VAL A 363 20.30 -3.82 5.18
C VAL A 363 21.70 -3.77 5.79
N ARG A 364 21.79 -3.42 7.08
CA ARG A 364 22.99 -3.68 7.88
C ARG A 364 22.94 -5.13 8.35
N SER A 365 23.79 -5.97 7.78
CA SER A 365 24.04 -7.34 8.24
C SER A 365 25.51 -7.50 8.62
N HIS A 366 25.85 -7.34 9.91
CA HIS A 366 27.08 -7.87 10.49
C HIS A 366 26.83 -8.22 11.97
N GLY A 367 26.81 -9.52 12.31
CA GLY A 367 27.03 -10.04 13.67
C GLY A 367 28.54 -10.23 13.86
N ILE A 368 29.17 -9.44 14.74
CA ILE A 368 29.65 -9.79 16.10
C ILE A 368 30.76 -10.85 16.12
N ILE A 369 31.93 -10.44 16.61
CA ILE A 369 32.74 -11.23 17.54
C ILE A 369 32.99 -10.33 18.75
N CYS A 370 32.46 -10.72 19.91
CA CYS A 370 32.77 -10.17 21.22
C CYS A 370 34.02 -10.85 21.77
N GLN A 371 34.87 -10.12 22.49
CA GLN A 371 35.57 -10.66 23.65
C GLN A 371 35.88 -9.54 24.65
N ASP A 372 35.44 -9.82 25.89
CA ASP A 372 35.98 -9.42 27.20
C ASP A 372 35.74 -8.00 27.78
N VAL A 373 34.57 -7.88 28.41
CA VAL A 373 34.32 -7.61 29.85
C VAL A 373 35.34 -6.75 30.63
N ALA A 374 34.91 -5.55 31.06
CA ALA A 374 34.79 -5.13 32.47
C ALA A 374 34.25 -3.67 32.60
N CYS A 375 33.15 -3.52 33.36
CA CYS A 375 32.65 -2.43 34.25
C CYS A 375 33.34 -1.03 34.34
N PRO A 376 32.76 0.02 35.00
CA PRO A 376 31.41 0.23 35.58
C PRO A 376 30.83 1.69 35.42
N LEU A 377 29.59 1.87 35.92
CA LEU A 377 28.95 3.08 36.52
C LEU A 377 28.53 4.30 35.65
N TYR A 378 27.21 4.61 35.73
CA TYR A 378 26.51 5.91 35.89
C TYR A 378 27.13 7.18 35.25
N ASP A 379 26.42 8.09 34.55
CA ASP A 379 25.10 8.62 34.87
C ASP A 379 24.56 9.54 33.75
N SER A 380 23.23 9.60 33.66
CA SER A 380 22.39 10.74 33.25
C SER A 380 22.35 11.29 31.80
N ALA A 381 21.10 11.40 31.34
CA ALA A 381 20.53 12.31 30.32
C ALA A 381 20.62 11.94 28.83
N SER A 382 19.61 11.22 28.33
CA SER A 382 18.72 11.66 27.23
C SER A 382 17.67 10.60 26.87
N TRP A 383 16.66 10.47 27.74
CA TRP A 383 15.34 9.93 27.38
C TRP A 383 14.40 11.12 27.24
N TRP A 384 13.81 11.35 26.06
CA TRP A 384 12.47 11.97 25.89
C TRP A 384 11.97 11.71 24.47
N LEU A 385 11.23 10.62 24.29
CA LEU A 385 10.02 10.50 23.46
C LEU A 385 9.57 9.04 23.41
N VAL A 386 8.94 8.54 24.48
CA VAL A 386 7.80 7.58 24.48
C VAL A 386 7.27 7.45 25.93
N ASN A 387 5.95 7.70 26.07
CA ASN A 387 5.00 7.36 27.15
C ASN A 387 4.88 8.21 28.43
N SER A 388 3.74 8.88 28.56
CA SER A 388 3.00 9.04 29.81
C SER A 388 1.50 8.90 29.55
N CYS A 389 0.98 7.71 29.87
CA CYS A 389 -0.42 7.32 30.07
C CYS A 389 -0.29 5.92 30.72
N ALA A 390 -0.70 5.59 31.95
CA ALA A 390 -1.48 6.24 32.97
C ALA A 390 -1.15 5.56 34.33
N SER A 391 -1.33 6.24 35.46
CA SER A 391 -2.08 5.73 36.62
C SER A 391 -1.96 6.74 37.77
N CYS A 392 -3.06 7.38 38.16
CA CYS A 392 -3.65 7.24 39.50
C CYS A 392 -4.79 8.27 39.68
N CYS A 393 -6.02 7.79 39.87
CA CYS A 393 -7.05 8.53 40.57
C CYS A 393 -6.73 8.55 42.07
N SER A 394 -6.83 9.71 42.72
CA SER A 394 -7.69 9.99 43.89
C SER A 394 -7.12 11.07 44.81
N ASN A 395 -7.94 12.13 44.95
CA ASN A 395 -8.28 12.85 46.18
C ASN A 395 -7.22 13.63 47.01
N LEU A 396 -7.60 14.90 47.21
CA LEU A 396 -7.88 15.58 48.48
C LEU A 396 -6.92 16.71 48.94
N LEU A 397 -7.59 17.86 49.16
CA LEU A 397 -7.39 18.92 50.16
C LEU A 397 -6.36 20.03 49.90
N LEU A 398 -6.98 21.21 49.77
CA LEU A 398 -6.70 22.46 50.49
C LEU A 398 -5.45 23.29 50.13
N HIS A 399 -5.78 24.47 49.58
CA HIS A 399 -5.64 25.79 50.20
C HIS A 399 -4.82 26.83 49.41
N HIS A 400 -5.59 27.83 48.97
CA HIS A 400 -5.36 29.27 49.15
C HIS A 400 -4.50 30.06 48.13
N LEU A 401 -5.19 31.08 47.57
CA LEU A 401 -4.74 32.44 47.24
C LEU A 401 -3.85 32.56 45.98
N VAL A 402 -3.99 33.54 45.07
CA VAL A 402 -4.79 34.76 45.01
C VAL A 402 -4.78 35.25 43.55
N VAL A 403 -5.92 35.80 43.14
CA VAL A 403 -6.14 36.60 41.92
C VAL A 403 -5.20 37.80 41.84
N LYS A 404 -4.55 38.04 40.69
CA LYS A 404 -4.28 39.43 40.24
C LYS A 404 -4.13 39.56 38.72
N ARG A 405 -5.20 40.11 38.11
CA ARG A 405 -5.19 40.88 36.86
C ARG A 405 -4.32 42.14 37.00
N SER A 406 -3.90 42.70 35.85
CA SER A 406 -3.38 44.08 35.58
C SER A 406 -1.98 44.02 34.92
N LYS A 407 -1.59 44.71 33.85
CA LYS A 407 -2.10 45.89 33.13
C LYS A 407 -1.39 45.98 31.75
N ARG A 408 -1.98 46.77 30.85
CA ARG A 408 -1.53 47.15 29.50
C ARG A 408 -0.43 48.25 29.48
N LYS A 409 0.25 48.33 28.30
CA LYS A 409 0.86 49.48 27.55
C LYS A 409 2.31 49.93 27.90
N PRO A 410 3.01 50.69 27.01
CA PRO A 410 3.06 50.69 25.52
C PRO A 410 4.46 50.94 24.85
N ARG A 411 4.49 50.80 23.50
CA ARG A 411 5.31 51.43 22.43
C ARG A 411 6.54 52.31 22.79
N GLN A 412 7.62 52.12 22.01
CA GLN A 412 8.42 53.22 21.45
C GLN A 412 8.69 53.03 19.94
N ARG A 413 8.64 54.17 19.24
CA ARG A 413 8.78 54.45 17.80
C ARG A 413 10.09 55.24 17.65
N PHE A 414 10.86 55.01 16.59
CA PHE A 414 11.77 55.96 15.92
C PHE A 414 12.29 55.23 14.66
N SER A 415 12.54 55.81 13.50
CA SER A 415 12.06 56.96 12.73
C SER A 415 12.68 56.78 11.34
N GLU A 416 11.99 57.24 10.30
CA GLU A 416 12.38 57.21 8.90
C GLU A 416 13.66 57.99 8.58
N THR A 417 14.42 57.54 7.59
CA THR A 417 15.00 58.42 6.54
C THR A 417 15.30 57.60 5.28
N ARG A 418 14.62 57.92 4.17
CA ARG A 418 15.08 57.66 2.79
C ARG A 418 16.12 58.71 2.39
N PRO A 419 16.89 58.44 1.32
CA PRO A 419 16.73 59.33 0.17
C PRO A 419 16.63 58.60 -1.18
N THR A 420 16.26 59.41 -2.17
CA THR A 420 15.75 59.15 -3.51
C THR A 420 16.82 59.07 -4.61
N SER A 421 16.49 58.27 -5.64
CA SER A 421 16.83 58.34 -7.08
C SER A 421 17.90 59.30 -7.63
N SER A 422 18.79 58.76 -8.48
CA SER A 422 19.26 59.45 -9.69
C SER A 422 19.63 58.46 -10.81
N THR A 423 19.28 58.88 -12.02
CA THR A 423 19.35 58.27 -13.35
C THR A 423 20.74 58.03 -13.93
N GLY A 424 20.87 57.07 -14.87
CA GLY A 424 21.73 57.22 -16.06
C GLY A 424 22.58 56.03 -16.49
N GLY A 425 22.44 55.62 -17.76
CA GLY A 425 23.60 55.25 -18.60
C GLY A 425 23.77 53.78 -19.02
N ARG A 426 23.60 53.54 -20.33
CA ARG A 426 23.93 52.32 -21.11
C ARG A 426 25.39 51.87 -20.95
N GLY A 427 25.64 50.58 -21.15
CA GLY A 427 26.98 50.09 -21.51
C GLY A 427 27.11 48.57 -21.56
N SER A 428 26.94 47.98 -22.74
CA SER A 428 27.34 46.62 -23.07
C SER A 428 28.86 46.45 -22.93
N ARG A 429 29.32 45.37 -22.29
CA ARG A 429 30.59 44.69 -22.58
C ARG A 429 30.71 43.40 -21.75
N GLY A 430 30.89 42.28 -22.46
CA GLY A 430 31.27 41.02 -21.86
C GLY A 430 32.64 41.10 -21.18
N MET A 431 32.81 40.29 -20.14
CA MET A 431 34.10 40.09 -19.52
C MET A 431 34.26 38.60 -19.21
N THR A 432 35.08 37.96 -20.03
CA THR A 432 35.81 36.72 -19.73
C THR A 432 36.63 36.92 -18.46
N THR A 433 36.53 35.98 -17.50
CA THR A 433 37.46 35.90 -16.37
C THR A 433 38.17 34.56 -16.36
N ILE A 434 39.40 34.58 -16.86
CA ILE A 434 40.44 33.57 -16.63
C ILE A 434 41.17 33.91 -15.31
N ASN A 435 41.32 32.89 -14.47
CA ASN A 435 42.34 32.64 -13.45
C ASN A 435 43.01 33.83 -12.74
N LYS A 436 42.73 33.98 -11.43
CA LYS A 436 43.74 34.40 -10.44
C LYS A 436 43.67 33.52 -9.20
N GLY A 437 44.79 32.87 -8.92
CA GLY A 437 44.98 31.90 -7.85
C GLY A 437 44.88 32.47 -6.45
N ASN A 438 44.61 31.55 -5.53
CA ASN A 438 44.48 31.73 -4.10
C ASN A 438 45.71 32.43 -3.49
N LYS A 439 45.54 33.64 -2.95
CA LYS A 439 46.42 34.16 -1.90
C LYS A 439 45.94 33.62 -0.56
N ALA A 440 46.73 32.71 0.02
CA ALA A 440 46.54 32.18 1.36
C ALA A 440 46.69 33.30 2.41
N LEU A 441 45.67 33.48 3.26
CA LEU A 441 45.74 34.32 4.45
C LEU A 441 46.58 33.59 5.52
N LYS A 442 47.80 34.11 5.76
CA LYS A 442 48.66 33.71 6.87
C LYS A 442 48.05 34.22 8.19
N VAL A 443 47.63 33.32 9.07
CA VAL A 443 47.29 33.63 10.47
C VAL A 443 48.47 33.27 11.37
N LYS A 444 48.81 34.21 12.24
CA LYS A 444 49.93 34.27 13.18
C LYS A 444 49.86 33.09 14.19
N ARG A 445 50.95 32.34 14.36
CA ARG A 445 51.10 31.31 15.40
C ARG A 445 51.63 31.96 16.67
N GLU A 446 51.02 31.66 17.81
CA GLU A 446 51.66 31.76 19.13
C GLU A 446 51.93 30.35 19.67
N PRO A 447 53.05 30.11 20.37
CA PRO A 447 53.44 28.79 20.85
C PRO A 447 52.93 28.58 22.30
N GLY A 448 52.13 27.53 22.50
CA GLY A 448 51.68 27.10 23.82
C GLY A 448 51.22 25.64 23.79
N GLU A 449 52.06 24.77 24.35
CA GLU A 449 51.79 23.46 24.98
C GLU A 449 50.79 22.49 24.31
N ASN A 450 51.37 21.44 23.68
CA ASN A 450 50.87 20.06 23.58
C ASN A 450 49.34 19.82 23.56
N GLY A 451 48.68 20.23 22.47
CA GLY A 451 47.33 19.76 22.10
C GLY A 451 47.31 19.30 20.64
N THR A 452 46.88 18.06 20.38
CA THR A 452 46.77 17.46 19.04
C THR A 452 45.77 18.22 18.16
N SER A 453 46.26 19.12 17.30
CA SER A 453 45.42 19.89 16.37
C SER A 453 44.93 19.03 15.19
N LEU A 454 43.73 18.47 15.29
CA LEU A 454 43.05 17.80 14.18
C LEU A 454 42.59 18.81 13.11
N THR A 455 42.83 18.51 11.83
CA THR A 455 42.32 19.34 10.71
C THR A 455 40.84 19.08 10.44
N ASP A 456 40.17 20.01 9.72
CA ASP A 456 38.73 19.89 9.42
C ASP A 456 38.41 18.65 8.57
N ASP A 457 39.29 18.30 7.62
CA ASP A 457 39.11 17.14 6.74
C ASP A 457 39.32 15.82 7.49
N GLU A 458 40.37 15.72 8.32
CA GLU A 458 40.59 14.58 9.21
C GLU A 458 39.39 14.40 10.16
N LEU A 459 38.93 15.49 10.76
CA LEU A 459 37.80 15.45 11.71
C LEU A 459 36.51 14.92 11.09
N VAL A 460 36.24 15.22 9.80
CA VAL A 460 35.06 14.71 9.09
C VAL A 460 35.23 13.25 8.68
N THR A 461 36.40 12.89 8.16
CA THR A 461 36.69 11.59 7.52
C THR A 461 37.02 10.46 8.51
N MET A 462 37.57 10.77 9.68
CA MET A 462 37.93 9.78 10.71
C MET A 462 36.72 8.93 11.14
N SER A 463 36.96 7.69 11.55
CA SER A 463 35.92 6.86 12.16
C SER A 463 35.52 7.38 13.56
N VAL A 464 34.40 6.89 14.10
CA VAL A 464 34.01 7.22 15.48
C VAL A 464 35.02 6.65 16.49
N ARG A 465 35.63 5.50 16.17
CA ARG A 465 36.64 4.84 17.00
C ARG A 465 37.94 5.66 17.09
N GLU A 466 38.45 6.13 15.95
CA GLU A 466 39.66 6.97 15.89
C GLU A 466 39.43 8.33 16.54
N LEU A 467 38.24 8.93 16.34
CA LEU A 467 37.89 10.17 17.05
C LEU A 467 37.90 9.93 18.56
N ASN A 468 37.24 8.87 19.05
CA ASN A 468 37.20 8.57 20.48
C ASN A 468 38.58 8.28 21.07
N GLN A 469 39.54 7.82 20.27
CA GLN A 469 40.93 7.66 20.68
C GLN A 469 41.64 9.02 20.82
N HIS A 470 41.40 9.96 19.89
CA HIS A 470 41.92 11.32 19.96
C HIS A 470 41.26 12.18 21.04
N LEU A 471 40.05 11.82 21.49
CA LEU A 471 39.35 12.48 22.58
C LEU A 471 39.85 12.05 23.98
N ARG A 472 40.73 11.04 24.08
CA ARG A 472 41.28 10.59 25.37
C ARG A 472 42.33 11.59 25.89
N GLY A 473 42.18 12.05 27.13
CA GLY A 473 43.11 12.99 27.76
C GLY A 473 42.78 14.47 27.54
N LEU A 474 41.76 14.79 26.75
CA LEU A 474 41.26 16.16 26.58
C LEU A 474 40.25 16.55 27.66
N THR A 475 40.13 17.85 27.93
CA THR A 475 39.14 18.37 28.87
C THR A 475 37.71 18.23 28.31
N LYS A 476 36.71 18.23 29.20
CA LYS A 476 35.30 18.10 28.80
C LYS A 476 34.87 19.18 27.80
N GLU A 477 35.42 20.38 27.92
CA GLU A 477 35.10 21.53 27.06
C GLU A 477 35.67 21.36 25.65
N GLU A 478 36.93 20.92 25.54
CA GLU A 478 37.58 20.64 24.25
C GLU A 478 36.89 19.49 23.50
N ILE A 479 36.47 18.43 24.22
CA ILE A 479 35.70 17.32 23.65
C ILE A 479 34.39 17.82 23.05
N LEU A 480 33.71 18.74 23.74
CA LEU A 480 32.43 19.30 23.32
C LEU A 480 32.60 20.18 22.08
N GLN A 481 33.65 21.01 22.06
CA GLN A 481 34.00 21.85 20.90
C GLN A 481 34.36 21.01 19.67
N LEU A 482 35.18 19.96 19.80
CA LEU A 482 35.55 19.07 18.68
C LEU A 482 34.34 18.31 18.13
N LYS A 483 33.45 17.80 19.01
CA LYS A 483 32.21 17.15 18.59
C LYS A 483 31.25 18.11 17.88
N GLN A 484 31.14 19.35 18.35
CA GLN A 484 30.30 20.37 17.73
C GLN A 484 30.85 20.84 16.38
N ARG A 485 32.17 21.06 16.27
CA ARG A 485 32.87 21.37 15.02
C ARG A 485 32.68 20.27 13.98
N ARG A 486 32.88 19.00 14.38
CA ARG A 486 32.63 17.83 13.53
C ARG A 486 31.20 17.74 13.03
N ARG A 487 30.21 17.97 13.91
CA ARG A 487 28.78 17.96 13.55
C ARG A 487 28.46 19.04 12.53
N THR A 488 29.00 20.25 12.72
CA THR A 488 28.79 21.37 11.81
C THR A 488 29.37 21.11 10.42
N LEU A 489 30.58 20.56 10.36
CA LEU A 489 31.25 20.22 9.10
C LEU A 489 30.52 19.08 8.35
N LYS A 490 30.10 18.02 9.04
CA LYS A 490 29.32 16.93 8.44
C LYS A 490 27.95 17.40 7.92
N ASN A 491 27.28 18.30 8.65
CA ASN A 491 26.00 18.86 8.20
C ASN A 491 26.17 19.74 6.95
N ARG A 492 27.27 20.51 6.85
CA ARG A 492 27.61 21.29 5.64
C ARG A 492 27.89 20.37 4.45
N GLY A 493 28.68 19.31 4.64
CA GLY A 493 28.95 18.31 3.60
C GLY A 493 27.69 17.57 3.13
N TYR A 494 26.80 17.22 4.07
CA TYR A 494 25.51 16.60 3.75
C TYR A 494 24.63 17.54 2.91
N ALA A 495 24.52 18.82 3.29
CA ALA A 495 23.76 19.80 2.53
C ALA A 495 24.31 20.01 1.10
N ALA A 496 25.63 20.00 0.92
CA ALA A 496 26.27 20.06 -0.39
C ALA A 496 25.99 18.81 -1.22
N SER A 497 26.13 17.61 -0.64
CA SER A 497 25.84 16.34 -1.32
C SER A 497 24.37 16.24 -1.73
N CYS A 498 23.43 16.69 -0.89
CA CYS A 498 22.01 16.75 -1.24
C CYS A 498 21.72 17.68 -2.42
N ARG A 499 22.40 18.83 -2.52
CA ARG A 499 22.27 19.73 -3.67
C ARG A 499 22.80 19.08 -4.95
N VAL A 500 23.98 18.45 -4.88
CA VAL A 500 24.58 17.74 -6.02
C VAL A 500 23.68 16.61 -6.49
N LYS A 501 23.22 15.73 -5.59
CA LYS A 501 22.31 14.62 -5.93
C LYS A 501 21.01 15.12 -6.59
N ARG A 502 20.47 16.25 -6.13
CA ARG A 502 19.26 16.84 -6.72
C ARG A 502 19.51 17.39 -8.12
N VAL A 503 20.65 18.05 -8.34
CA VAL A 503 21.02 18.58 -9.66
C VAL A 503 21.28 17.44 -10.64
N THR A 504 22.03 16.41 -10.25
CA THR A 504 22.31 15.26 -11.12
C THR A 504 21.04 14.47 -11.45
N GLN A 505 20.12 14.30 -10.49
CA GLN A 505 18.82 13.67 -10.77
C GLN A 505 17.98 14.50 -11.74
N LYS A 506 18.02 15.83 -11.62
CA LYS A 506 17.29 16.72 -12.53
C LYS A 506 17.84 16.62 -13.96
N GLU A 507 19.17 16.62 -14.12
CA GLU A 507 19.82 16.48 -15.43
C GLU A 507 19.49 15.14 -16.09
N GLU A 508 19.50 14.04 -15.33
CA GLU A 508 19.14 12.72 -15.85
C GLU A 508 17.67 12.66 -16.30
N LEU A 509 16.76 13.26 -15.52
CA LEU A 509 15.34 13.35 -15.90
C LEU A 509 15.13 14.23 -17.13
N GLU A 510 15.87 15.33 -17.28
CA GLU A 510 15.81 16.17 -18.48
C GLU A 510 16.30 15.42 -19.73
N LYS A 511 17.34 14.58 -19.59
CA LYS A 511 17.83 13.71 -20.66
C LYS A 511 16.81 12.64 -21.05
N GLN A 512 16.19 11.98 -20.09
CA GLN A 512 15.15 10.98 -20.33
C GLN A 512 13.92 11.60 -21.01
N LYS A 513 13.52 12.81 -20.59
CA LYS A 513 12.43 13.55 -21.23
C LYS A 513 12.74 13.85 -22.69
N ALA A 514 13.98 14.25 -23.01
CA ALA A 514 14.38 14.54 -24.38
C ALA A 514 14.34 13.27 -25.27
N LEU A 515 14.82 12.13 -24.76
CA LEU A 515 14.78 10.86 -25.47
C LEU A 515 13.36 10.38 -25.73
N LEU A 516 12.49 10.45 -24.71
CA LEU A 516 11.09 10.07 -24.86
C LEU A 516 10.35 10.99 -25.84
N GLN A 517 10.63 12.29 -25.83
CA GLN A 517 10.04 13.21 -26.80
C GLN A 517 10.44 12.85 -28.23
N GLN A 518 11.70 12.49 -28.46
CA GLN A 518 12.18 12.05 -29.77
C GLN A 518 11.47 10.78 -30.26
N GLU A 519 11.21 9.81 -29.36
CA GLU A 519 10.49 8.59 -29.72
C GLU A 519 9.01 8.85 -30.02
N VAL A 520 8.37 9.75 -29.27
CA VAL A 520 6.98 10.18 -29.56
C VAL A 520 6.89 10.83 -30.94
N ASP A 521 7.82 11.72 -31.27
CA ASP A 521 7.83 12.39 -32.58
C ASP A 521 8.06 11.37 -33.71
N LYS A 522 8.95 10.39 -33.51
CA LYS A 522 9.18 9.29 -34.46
C LYS A 522 7.91 8.46 -34.67
N LEU A 523 7.28 7.99 -33.61
CA LEU A 523 6.03 7.22 -33.70
C LEU A 523 4.88 8.02 -34.31
N ALA A 524 4.85 9.34 -34.10
CA ALA A 524 3.87 10.20 -34.74
C ALA A 524 4.07 10.25 -36.27
N THR A 525 5.32 10.32 -36.74
CA THR A 525 5.63 10.28 -38.18
C THR A 525 5.30 8.92 -38.81
N GLU A 526 5.61 7.81 -38.14
CA GLU A 526 5.27 6.47 -38.61
C GLU A 526 3.75 6.27 -38.68
N ASN A 527 3.00 6.72 -37.67
CA ASN A 527 1.53 6.68 -37.69
C ASN A 527 0.93 7.55 -38.80
N ALA A 528 1.52 8.70 -39.10
CA ALA A 528 1.08 9.53 -40.22
C ALA A 528 1.29 8.81 -41.55
N SER A 529 2.44 8.14 -41.74
CA SER A 529 2.71 7.33 -42.93
C SER A 529 1.73 6.18 -43.09
N MET A 530 1.50 5.41 -42.02
CA MET A 530 0.56 4.28 -42.05
C MET A 530 -0.87 4.71 -42.36
N LYS A 531 -1.31 5.89 -41.88
CA LYS A 531 -2.64 6.43 -42.23
C LYS A 531 -2.79 6.71 -43.72
N VAL A 532 -1.77 7.30 -44.34
CA VAL A 532 -1.77 7.57 -45.79
C VAL A 532 -1.84 6.26 -46.59
N GLU A 533 -1.09 5.23 -46.18
CA GLU A 533 -1.15 3.91 -46.82
C GLU A 533 -2.53 3.25 -46.66
N LEU A 534 -3.13 3.37 -45.47
CA LEU A 534 -4.45 2.82 -45.17
C LEU A 534 -5.54 3.51 -46.03
N ASP A 535 -5.49 4.83 -46.19
CA ASP A 535 -6.41 5.57 -47.04
C ASP A 535 -6.24 5.20 -48.53
N ALA A 536 -5.00 5.00 -48.98
CA ALA A 536 -4.73 4.53 -50.35
C ALA A 536 -5.29 3.11 -50.59
N LEU A 537 -5.17 2.21 -49.61
CA LEU A 537 -5.75 0.86 -49.69
C LEU A 537 -7.28 0.88 -49.65
N ARG A 538 -7.88 1.74 -48.83
CA ARG A 538 -9.34 1.93 -48.80
C ARG A 538 -9.87 2.40 -50.15
N SER A 539 -9.23 3.39 -50.77
CA SER A 539 -9.62 3.88 -52.10
C SER A 539 -9.56 2.77 -53.16
N LYS A 540 -8.51 1.93 -53.14
CA LYS A 540 -8.40 0.77 -54.04
C LYS A 540 -9.52 -0.25 -53.80
N TYR A 541 -9.83 -0.54 -52.53
CA TYR A 541 -10.91 -1.46 -52.18
C TYR A 541 -12.28 -0.94 -52.64
N GLU A 542 -12.56 0.34 -52.45
CA GLU A 542 -13.80 0.97 -52.91
C GLU A 542 -13.93 0.93 -54.45
N ALA A 543 -12.84 1.18 -55.17
CA ALA A 543 -12.81 1.05 -56.63
C ALA A 543 -13.11 -0.38 -57.10
N LEU A 544 -12.51 -1.39 -56.45
CA LEU A 544 -12.78 -2.80 -56.72
C LEU A 544 -14.23 -3.18 -56.40
N GLN A 545 -14.78 -2.68 -55.29
CA GLN A 545 -16.15 -2.95 -54.91
C GLN A 545 -17.16 -2.31 -55.87
N SER A 546 -16.87 -1.11 -56.36
CA SER A 546 -17.66 -0.42 -57.39
C SER A 546 -17.62 -1.18 -58.72
N PHE A 547 -16.44 -1.66 -59.12
CA PHE A 547 -16.28 -2.50 -60.31
C PHE A 547 -17.09 -3.80 -60.20
N ALA A 548 -16.98 -4.52 -59.08
CA ALA A 548 -17.73 -5.75 -58.85
C ALA A 548 -19.25 -5.53 -58.91
N ARG A 549 -19.76 -4.43 -58.33
CA ARG A 549 -21.19 -4.06 -58.43
C ARG A 549 -21.63 -3.72 -59.85
N THR A 550 -20.75 -3.12 -60.65
CA THR A 550 -21.05 -2.77 -62.05
C THR A 550 -21.11 -4.01 -62.93
N VAL A 551 -20.18 -4.95 -62.75
CA VAL A 551 -20.18 -6.24 -63.44
C VAL A 551 -21.40 -7.08 -63.06
N ALA A 552 -21.82 -7.06 -61.78
CA ALA A 552 -22.99 -7.79 -61.32
C ALA A 552 -24.33 -7.23 -61.85
N ARG A 553 -24.38 -5.97 -62.28
CA ARG A 553 -25.62 -5.30 -62.74
C ARG A 553 -25.91 -5.40 -64.23
N ASN A 554 -24.95 -5.79 -65.06
CA ASN A 554 -25.13 -5.93 -66.52
C ASN A 554 -24.70 -7.31 -67.03
N PRO A 555 -25.56 -8.34 -66.98
CA PRO A 555 -25.48 -9.45 -67.90
C PRO A 555 -25.99 -8.99 -69.28
N VAL A 556 -25.17 -9.19 -70.30
CA VAL A 556 -25.33 -8.77 -71.70
C VAL A 556 -26.76 -8.99 -72.25
N THR A 557 -27.37 -7.94 -72.84
CA THR A 557 -28.40 -8.09 -73.89
C THR A 557 -28.28 -7.01 -74.97
N SER A 558 -28.22 -7.50 -76.21
CA SER A 558 -28.17 -6.80 -77.50
C SER A 558 -29.49 -6.09 -77.86
N ALA A 559 -29.44 -4.91 -78.51
CA ALA A 559 -30.11 -4.61 -79.80
C ALA A 559 -30.30 -3.09 -80.11
N ARG A 560 -29.80 -2.70 -81.30
CA ARG A 560 -30.36 -1.86 -82.40
C ARG A 560 -30.98 -0.45 -82.13
N GLY A 561 -30.52 0.52 -82.95
CA GLY A 561 -30.84 1.98 -82.98
C GLY A 561 -32.23 2.39 -83.53
N PRO A 562 -32.46 3.54 -84.25
CA PRO A 562 -31.52 4.50 -84.87
C PRO A 562 -31.82 6.04 -84.75
N MET A 563 -30.77 6.83 -85.02
CA MET A 563 -30.61 8.16 -85.68
C MET A 563 -31.76 9.18 -85.85
N ALA A 564 -31.57 10.41 -85.36
CA ALA A 564 -31.82 11.68 -86.09
C ALA A 564 -31.09 12.89 -85.44
N SER A 565 -30.65 13.81 -86.30
CA SER A 565 -29.69 14.93 -86.13
C SER A 565 -30.35 16.26 -85.72
N VAL A 566 -29.70 17.09 -84.87
CA VAL A 566 -29.59 18.58 -84.97
C VAL A 566 -28.40 19.07 -84.11
N ILE A 567 -27.67 20.06 -84.62
CA ILE A 567 -26.35 20.61 -84.23
C ILE A 567 -26.45 21.67 -83.11
N GLY A 568 -25.53 21.65 -82.13
CA GLY A 568 -25.28 22.70 -81.14
C GLY A 568 -24.03 22.41 -80.27
N PRO A 569 -23.29 23.41 -79.74
CA PRO A 569 -21.85 23.29 -79.48
C PRO A 569 -21.47 22.77 -78.08
N LEU A 570 -20.57 21.79 -78.08
CA LEU A 570 -19.55 21.39 -77.09
C LEU A 570 -19.67 21.89 -75.63
N ILE A 571 -20.22 21.03 -74.76
CA ILE A 571 -19.75 20.78 -73.38
C ILE A 571 -19.89 19.25 -73.08
N PRO A 572 -19.35 18.71 -71.97
CA PRO A 572 -18.30 17.71 -71.91
C PRO A 572 -18.80 16.26 -71.78
N GLY A 573 -18.08 15.27 -72.30
CA GLY A 573 -18.35 13.89 -71.89
C GLY A 573 -17.84 12.79 -72.82
N LYS A 574 -16.96 11.96 -72.24
CA LYS A 574 -16.66 10.56 -72.63
C LYS A 574 -16.11 10.34 -74.04
N VAL A 575 -14.78 10.28 -74.10
CA VAL A 575 -14.12 9.30 -74.97
C VAL A 575 -13.85 8.06 -74.11
N GLY A 576 -14.43 6.93 -74.51
CA GLY A 576 -14.10 5.63 -73.93
C GLY A 576 -12.67 5.27 -74.26
N ALA A 577 -11.86 5.07 -73.22
CA ALA A 577 -10.61 4.34 -73.35
C ALA A 577 -10.88 2.90 -72.91
N THR A 578 -10.94 2.02 -73.89
CA THR A 578 -10.77 0.57 -73.78
C THR A 578 -9.54 0.26 -72.94
N SER A 579 -9.75 -0.55 -71.91
CA SER A 579 -8.71 -1.04 -71.01
C SER A 579 -7.65 -1.84 -71.77
N VAL A 580 -6.40 -1.37 -71.77
CA VAL A 580 -5.23 -2.25 -71.81
C VAL A 580 -4.54 -2.09 -70.46
N ILE A 581 -4.92 -2.91 -69.48
CA ILE A 581 -4.14 -3.03 -68.24
C ILE A 581 -3.03 -4.03 -68.54
N THR A 582 -1.84 -3.51 -68.82
CA THR A 582 -0.60 -4.29 -68.82
C THR A 582 -0.34 -4.75 -67.40
N ILE A 583 -0.44 -6.06 -67.14
CA ILE A 583 -0.01 -6.67 -65.87
C ILE A 583 1.52 -6.59 -65.83
N VAL A 584 2.06 -5.56 -65.18
CA VAL A 584 3.48 -5.53 -64.82
C VAL A 584 3.63 -6.39 -63.56
N LYS A 585 4.18 -7.59 -63.73
CA LYS A 585 4.57 -8.49 -62.65
C LYS A 585 5.79 -7.88 -61.95
N SER A 586 5.58 -7.09 -60.89
CA SER A 586 6.69 -6.61 -60.06
C SER A 586 7.23 -7.78 -59.22
N LYS A 587 8.49 -8.13 -59.49
CA LYS A 587 9.32 -9.04 -58.68
C LYS A 587 9.25 -8.64 -57.21
N THR A 588 8.92 -9.59 -56.36
CA THR A 588 9.24 -9.59 -54.93
C THR A 588 10.76 -9.52 -54.80
N GLU A 589 11.30 -8.36 -54.44
CA GLU A 589 12.64 -8.29 -53.85
C GLU A 589 12.51 -8.68 -52.38
N ALA A 590 13.02 -9.87 -52.07
CA ALA A 590 13.46 -10.20 -50.73
C ALA A 590 14.51 -9.17 -50.29
N ARG A 591 14.30 -8.55 -49.14
CA ARG A 591 15.41 -7.99 -48.37
C ARG A 591 15.39 -8.58 -46.96
N SER A 592 16.51 -9.24 -46.71
CA SER A 592 17.15 -9.64 -45.46
C SER A 592 16.88 -8.74 -44.27
#